data_AF-A0A8W8NS42-F1
#
_entry.id   AF-A0A8W8NS42-F1
#
_cell.length_a   1.000
_cell.length_b   1.000
_cell.length_c   1.000
_cell.angle_alpha   90.00
_cell.angle_beta   90.00
_cell.angle_gamma   90.00
#
_symmetry.space_group_name_H-M   'P 1'
#
loop_
_entity.id
_entity.type
_entity.pdbx_description
1 polymer ?
#
loop_
_entity_poly.entity_id
_entity_poly.type
_entity_poly.pdbx_seq_one_letter_code
_entity_poly.pdbx_strand_id
1 'polypeptide(L)'
;MLVIKPRLHDKNSYEETEISTVRDCEQMMMSLFIRASFLLQFICNIEISIASQCACATDYVHVRSGAGTTHHILGTLSTGSCVTFKEHMMSATGYQWANVDYHGQNGWIASDYLTFKECSQSSSTHTGTHSTAGCPTIISRSEWGARAPTHHNGRLPATPGHVYIHHGATPGCHTKTDCIQRVQSYQNYHMDSHGWSDIGYSFVIGEDGNVYEGRGWDTVGAHTLHHNTDGLGKKCNDLLQC
;
A
#
# COMPACT_ATOMS: atom_id res chain seq x y z
N MET A 1 2.46 89.12 22.57
CA MET A 1 3.92 89.12 22.36
C MET A 1 4.20 88.28 21.12
N LEU A 2 4.68 88.93 20.08
CA LEU A 2 5.10 88.33 18.80
C LEU A 2 6.27 87.37 19.06
N VAL A 3 6.21 86.13 18.58
CA VAL A 3 7.34 85.53 17.86
C VAL A 3 6.77 84.74 16.69
N ILE A 4 7.02 85.30 15.51
CA ILE A 4 6.78 84.71 14.19
C ILE A 4 8.10 84.04 13.77
N LYS A 5 7.99 83.01 12.92
CA LYS A 5 8.87 82.63 11.78
C LYS A 5 9.69 81.31 11.93
N PRO A 6 10.08 80.65 10.81
CA PRO A 6 9.23 79.89 9.87
C PRO A 6 10.03 78.68 9.26
N ARG A 7 9.67 78.26 8.03
CA ARG A 7 10.52 77.71 6.94
C ARG A 7 10.29 76.20 6.69
N LEU A 8 9.40 75.82 5.77
CA LEU A 8 9.39 75.87 4.29
C LEU A 8 10.27 74.80 3.61
N HIS A 9 9.60 74.03 2.72
CA HIS A 9 10.04 73.44 1.45
C HIS A 9 11.18 72.38 1.50
N ASP A 10 11.22 71.32 0.71
CA ASP A 10 10.74 71.07 -0.66
C ASP A 10 10.78 69.54 -0.91
N LYS A 11 9.80 68.97 -1.65
CA LYS A 11 9.88 68.37 -3.00
C LYS A 11 10.75 67.12 -3.24
N ASN A 12 10.08 66.15 -3.89
CA ASN A 12 10.52 65.19 -4.93
C ASN A 12 11.84 64.44 -4.74
N SER A 13 11.78 63.11 -4.84
CA SER A 13 12.26 62.40 -6.05
C SER A 13 12.12 60.87 -5.89
N TYR A 14 11.62 60.27 -6.96
CA TYR A 14 11.58 58.84 -7.26
C TYR A 14 13.00 58.29 -7.45
N GLU A 15 13.30 57.10 -6.91
CA GLU A 15 14.07 56.06 -7.61
C GLU A 15 13.96 54.70 -6.91
N GLU A 16 13.95 53.66 -7.75
CA GLU A 16 13.79 52.23 -7.47
C GLU A 16 14.99 51.63 -6.71
N THR A 17 14.77 50.59 -5.90
CA THR A 17 15.35 49.23 -6.10
C THR A 17 15.14 48.33 -4.87
N GLU A 18 14.43 47.23 -5.11
CA GLU A 18 14.62 45.85 -4.65
C GLU A 18 14.96 45.46 -3.18
N ILE A 19 14.13 44.51 -2.72
CA ILE A 19 14.46 43.32 -1.90
C ILE A 19 14.83 43.57 -0.43
N SER A 20 13.84 43.42 0.44
CA SER A 20 13.78 42.31 1.40
C SER A 20 12.73 42.59 2.50
N THR A 21 11.94 41.55 2.79
CA THR A 21 11.31 41.30 4.09
C THR A 21 10.36 42.37 4.63
N VAL A 22 9.09 42.21 4.25
CA VAL A 22 7.88 42.27 5.11
C VAL A 22 8.14 42.86 6.50
N ARG A 23 7.83 44.14 6.65
CA ARG A 23 7.66 44.82 7.93
C ARG A 23 6.18 45.15 8.11
N ASP A 24 5.74 45.03 9.36
CA ASP A 24 4.74 45.90 10.00
C ASP A 24 3.24 45.63 9.81
N CYS A 25 2.73 44.69 10.62
CA CYS A 25 1.44 44.88 11.30
C CYS A 25 1.46 44.35 12.75
N GLU A 26 2.57 44.52 13.47
CA GLU A 26 2.68 44.13 14.90
C GLU A 26 2.87 45.29 15.90
N GLN A 27 2.90 46.57 15.48
CA GLN A 27 3.04 47.66 16.45
C GLN A 27 2.23 48.93 16.14
N MET A 28 0.98 48.95 16.59
CA MET A 28 0.40 50.07 17.32
C MET A 28 -0.81 49.53 18.09
N MET A 29 -0.97 49.93 19.36
CA MET A 29 -1.97 49.46 20.34
C MET A 29 -1.54 48.33 21.30
N MET A 30 -0.23 48.10 21.48
CA MET A 30 0.25 47.50 22.73
C MET A 30 0.32 48.59 23.80
N SER A 31 -0.84 49.01 24.32
CA SER A 31 -0.89 49.82 25.54
C SER A 31 -2.14 49.52 26.37
N LEU A 32 -1.87 48.88 27.51
CA LEU A 32 -2.63 48.89 28.78
C LEU A 32 -3.77 47.87 29.01
N PHE A 33 -3.37 46.85 29.78
CA PHE A 33 -4.10 46.13 30.84
C PHE A 33 -5.02 44.96 30.46
N ILE A 34 -4.39 43.79 30.44
CA ILE A 34 -4.89 42.49 30.93
C ILE A 34 -5.60 42.69 32.29
N ARG A 35 -6.70 41.93 32.50
CA ARG A 35 -7.36 41.47 33.75
C ARG A 35 -8.84 41.86 33.72
N ALA A 36 -9.83 40.98 33.72
CA ALA A 36 -9.84 39.57 34.01
C ALA A 36 -11.08 38.96 33.33
N SER A 37 -10.94 37.69 32.97
CA SER A 37 -11.98 36.65 32.99
C SER A 37 -13.37 37.02 32.43
N PHE A 38 -13.72 36.38 31.31
CA PHE A 38 -15.04 35.83 30.96
C PHE A 38 -15.51 35.99 29.50
N LEU A 39 -14.68 36.45 28.57
CA LEU A 39 -15.09 36.56 27.15
C LEU A 39 -14.04 36.06 26.13
N LEU A 40 -13.38 34.94 26.42
CA LEU A 40 -12.58 34.24 25.40
C LEU A 40 -12.89 32.73 25.29
N GLN A 41 -14.13 32.34 25.58
CA GLN A 41 -14.65 31.03 25.14
C GLN A 41 -15.33 31.18 23.76
N PHE A 42 -14.64 31.78 22.78
CA PHE A 42 -15.14 31.86 21.40
C PHE A 42 -14.03 31.96 20.35
N ILE A 43 -12.84 31.46 20.66
CA ILE A 43 -12.04 30.85 19.58
C ILE A 43 -12.52 29.42 19.58
N CYS A 44 -13.43 29.11 18.65
CA CYS A 44 -13.79 27.74 18.34
C CYS A 44 -12.49 26.95 18.27
N ASN A 45 -12.35 25.92 19.12
CA ASN A 45 -11.42 24.84 18.87
C ASN A 45 -11.90 24.20 17.56
N ILE A 46 -11.52 24.80 16.42
CA ILE A 46 -11.48 24.07 15.18
C ILE A 46 -10.27 23.17 15.36
N GLU A 47 -10.47 22.03 16.02
CA GLU A 47 -9.76 20.84 15.60
C GLU A 47 -10.13 20.71 14.12
N ILE A 48 -9.26 21.16 13.22
CA ILE A 48 -9.29 20.67 11.86
C ILE A 48 -8.89 19.20 12.02
N SER A 49 -9.87 18.35 12.32
CA SER A 49 -9.76 16.94 12.07
C SER A 49 -9.62 16.83 10.57
N ILE A 50 -8.38 16.83 10.07
CA ILE A 50 -8.08 16.32 8.75
C ILE A 50 -8.45 14.84 8.79
N ALA A 51 -9.72 14.55 8.48
CA ALA A 51 -10.12 13.19 8.21
C ALA A 51 -9.22 12.75 7.07
N SER A 52 -8.30 11.81 7.35
CA SER A 52 -7.40 11.32 6.32
C SER A 52 -8.29 10.69 5.25
N GLN A 53 -8.15 11.08 4.00
CA GLN A 53 -8.90 10.43 2.93
C GLN A 53 -8.17 9.14 2.53
N CYS A 54 -8.93 8.08 2.26
CA CYS A 54 -8.44 6.79 1.82
C CYS A 54 -8.73 6.62 0.33
N ALA A 55 -7.75 6.16 -0.43
CA ALA A 55 -7.90 5.70 -1.79
C ALA A 55 -7.99 4.17 -1.78
N CYS A 56 -9.12 3.62 -2.17
CA CYS A 56 -9.38 2.18 -2.19
C CYS A 56 -9.43 1.66 -3.62
N ALA A 57 -8.69 0.59 -3.87
CA ALA A 57 -8.65 -0.05 -5.17
C ALA A 57 -10.02 -0.66 -5.52
N THR A 58 -10.57 -0.32 -6.68
CA THR A 58 -11.77 -0.96 -7.23
C THR A 58 -11.44 -2.16 -8.11
N ASP A 59 -10.17 -2.30 -8.48
CA ASP A 59 -9.59 -3.42 -9.23
C ASP A 59 -8.10 -3.58 -8.87
N TYR A 60 -7.43 -4.59 -9.43
CA TYR A 60 -5.97 -4.75 -9.33
C TYR A 60 -5.24 -3.54 -9.94
N VAL A 61 -4.41 -2.88 -9.13
CA VAL A 61 -3.68 -1.69 -9.60
C VAL A 61 -2.28 -1.56 -8.99
N HIS A 62 -1.30 -1.29 -9.85
CA HIS A 62 0.07 -1.05 -9.42
C HIS A 62 0.24 0.29 -8.72
N VAL A 63 1.01 0.27 -7.63
CA VAL A 63 1.57 1.45 -6.99
C VAL A 63 2.92 1.75 -7.63
N ARG A 64 3.08 2.93 -8.21
CA ARG A 64 4.29 3.30 -8.95
C ARG A 64 5.09 4.40 -8.26
N SER A 65 6.37 4.48 -8.57
CA SER A 65 7.28 5.50 -8.03
C SER A 65 7.02 6.90 -8.58
N GLY A 66 6.23 7.02 -9.64
CA GLY A 66 5.85 8.29 -10.27
C GLY A 66 4.53 8.17 -11.02
N ALA A 67 3.91 9.31 -11.35
CA ALA A 67 2.67 9.35 -12.11
C ALA A 67 2.93 9.02 -13.59
N GLY A 68 2.81 7.74 -13.92
CA GLY A 68 2.94 7.27 -15.28
C GLY A 68 3.17 5.76 -15.34
N THR A 69 2.70 5.13 -16.40
CA THR A 69 2.78 3.67 -16.58
C THR A 69 4.20 3.14 -16.79
N THR A 70 5.17 4.02 -17.06
CA THR A 70 6.58 3.68 -17.28
C THR A 70 7.43 3.70 -16.02
N HIS A 71 6.90 4.20 -14.90
CA HIS A 71 7.62 4.25 -13.63
C HIS A 71 7.72 2.87 -12.97
N HIS A 72 8.78 2.69 -12.17
CA HIS A 72 9.03 1.50 -11.37
C HIS A 72 7.82 1.18 -10.47
N ILE A 73 7.45 -0.11 -10.42
CA ILE A 73 6.35 -0.63 -9.60
C ILE A 73 6.88 -0.82 -8.17
N LEU A 74 6.38 -0.02 -7.22
CA LEU A 74 6.66 -0.15 -5.79
C LEU A 74 5.90 -1.30 -5.14
N GLY A 75 4.75 -1.66 -5.71
CA GLY A 75 3.89 -2.74 -5.23
C GLY A 75 2.56 -2.73 -5.97
N THR A 76 1.58 -3.40 -5.39
CA THR A 76 0.24 -3.53 -5.99
C THR A 76 -0.83 -3.50 -4.90
N LEU A 77 -1.98 -2.90 -5.20
CA LEU A 77 -3.20 -3.05 -4.44
C LEU A 77 -4.16 -4.01 -5.13
N SER A 78 -4.69 -4.96 -4.36
CA SER A 78 -5.83 -5.78 -4.74
C SER A 78 -7.15 -5.04 -4.49
N THR A 79 -8.21 -5.44 -5.19
CA THR A 79 -9.56 -4.89 -5.03
C THR A 79 -10.00 -4.83 -3.57
N GLY A 80 -10.52 -3.67 -3.14
CA GLY A 80 -10.97 -3.41 -1.78
C GLY A 80 -9.86 -2.94 -0.82
N SER A 81 -8.58 -3.14 -1.16
CA SER A 81 -7.45 -2.63 -0.36
C SER A 81 -7.41 -1.11 -0.43
N CYS A 82 -7.11 -0.47 0.69
CA CYS A 82 -7.06 0.99 0.80
C CYS A 82 -5.68 1.45 1.27
N VAL A 83 -5.26 2.59 0.73
CA VAL A 83 -4.06 3.33 1.14
C VAL A 83 -4.44 4.76 1.50
N THR A 84 -3.63 5.40 2.34
CA THR A 84 -3.84 6.81 2.69
C THR A 84 -3.61 7.67 1.45
N PHE A 85 -4.60 8.45 1.07
CA PHE A 85 -4.48 9.43 0.00
C PHE A 85 -3.81 10.69 0.54
N LYS A 86 -2.80 11.20 -0.18
CA LYS A 86 -2.02 12.39 0.21
C LYS A 86 -2.55 13.69 -0.39
N GLU A 87 -3.82 13.69 -0.80
CA GLU A 87 -4.54 14.86 -1.32
C GLU A 87 -3.89 15.54 -2.54
N HIS A 88 -3.05 14.81 -3.27
CA HIS A 88 -2.35 15.31 -4.44
C HIS A 88 -2.66 14.45 -5.66
N MET A 89 -3.27 15.08 -6.67
CA MET A 89 -3.58 14.49 -7.97
C MET A 89 -2.69 15.10 -9.05
N MET A 90 -2.20 14.26 -9.97
CA MET A 90 -1.40 14.71 -11.12
C MET A 90 -1.92 14.12 -12.42
N SER A 91 -2.21 14.97 -13.40
CA SER A 91 -2.53 14.51 -14.76
C SER A 91 -1.24 14.19 -15.51
N ALA A 92 -1.03 12.91 -15.84
CA ALA A 92 0.16 12.45 -16.54
C ALA A 92 -0.16 11.18 -17.35
N THR A 93 0.52 11.01 -18.49
CA THR A 93 0.39 9.83 -19.37
C THR A 93 -1.06 9.45 -19.70
N GLY A 94 -1.95 10.43 -19.85
CA GLY A 94 -3.37 10.22 -20.19
C GLY A 94 -4.29 9.83 -19.03
N TYR A 95 -3.78 9.75 -17.80
CA TYR A 95 -4.56 9.44 -16.60
C TYR A 95 -4.42 10.54 -15.55
N GLN A 96 -5.37 10.60 -14.62
CA GLN A 96 -5.13 11.26 -13.34
C GLN A 96 -4.49 10.26 -12.38
N TRP A 97 -3.46 10.70 -11.67
CA TRP A 97 -2.70 9.88 -10.75
C TRP A 97 -2.85 10.42 -9.34
N ALA A 98 -3.29 9.57 -8.42
CA ALA A 98 -3.39 9.87 -7.02
C ALA A 98 -2.07 9.58 -6.32
N ASN A 99 -1.54 10.56 -5.58
CA ASN A 99 -0.42 10.34 -4.68
C ASN A 99 -0.91 9.71 -3.37
N VAL A 100 -0.28 8.62 -2.98
CA VAL A 100 -0.67 7.82 -1.82
C VAL A 100 0.54 7.55 -0.93
N ASP A 101 0.27 7.31 0.34
CA ASP A 101 1.24 6.72 1.26
C ASP A 101 1.16 5.20 1.18
N TYR A 102 2.18 4.58 0.60
CA TYR A 102 2.31 3.15 0.48
C TYR A 102 3.44 2.66 1.39
N HIS A 103 3.08 2.15 2.57
CA HIS A 103 4.02 1.68 3.60
C HIS A 103 5.08 2.72 4.00
N GLY A 104 4.70 4.00 4.11
CA GLY A 104 5.60 5.11 4.44
C GLY A 104 6.35 5.69 3.23
N GLN A 105 6.08 5.20 2.02
CA GLN A 105 6.70 5.67 0.78
C GLN A 105 5.68 6.40 -0.11
N ASN A 106 6.15 7.41 -0.85
CA ASN A 106 5.33 8.10 -1.84
C ASN A 106 5.07 7.19 -3.05
N GLY A 107 3.81 6.80 -3.23
CA GLY A 107 3.33 6.03 -4.37
C GLY A 107 2.38 6.82 -5.26
N TRP A 108 2.20 6.34 -6.48
CA TRP A 108 1.27 6.89 -7.47
C TRP A 108 0.42 5.78 -8.07
N ILE A 109 -0.90 5.99 -8.07
CA ILE A 109 -1.89 5.04 -8.56
C ILE A 109 -2.83 5.76 -9.54
N ALA A 110 -3.16 5.14 -10.66
CA ALA A 110 -4.13 5.71 -11.60
C ALA A 110 -5.53 5.77 -10.96
N SER A 111 -6.14 6.95 -10.96
CA SER A 111 -7.38 7.24 -10.21
C SER A 111 -8.60 6.47 -10.71
N ASP A 112 -8.58 6.03 -11.97
CA ASP A 112 -9.69 5.26 -12.57
C ASP A 112 -9.90 3.92 -11.85
N TYR A 113 -8.89 3.44 -11.13
CA TYR A 113 -8.93 2.22 -10.34
C TYR A 113 -9.14 2.50 -8.84
N LEU A 114 -9.51 3.73 -8.48
CA LEU A 114 -9.66 4.16 -7.10
C LEU A 114 -11.07 4.69 -6.81
N THR A 115 -11.55 4.37 -5.61
CA THR A 115 -12.65 5.09 -4.95
C THR A 115 -12.12 5.77 -3.70
N PHE A 116 -12.54 7.01 -3.48
CA PHE A 116 -12.11 7.81 -2.34
C PHE A 116 -13.18 7.81 -1.25
N LYS A 117 -12.77 7.54 -0.01
CA LYS A 117 -13.65 7.57 1.16
C LYS A 117 -12.92 8.14 2.36
N GLU A 118 -13.66 8.68 3.32
CA GLU A 118 -13.08 9.08 4.60
C GLU A 118 -12.43 7.86 5.26
N CYS A 119 -11.14 7.94 5.61
CA CYS A 119 -10.55 6.97 6.50
C CYS A 119 -11.20 7.20 7.86
N SER A 120 -12.18 6.37 8.20
CA SER A 120 -12.46 6.17 9.62
C SER A 120 -11.20 5.55 10.19
N GLN A 121 -10.45 6.32 10.97
CA GLN A 121 -9.45 5.80 11.91
C GLN A 121 -10.20 4.99 12.97
N SER A 122 -10.83 3.89 12.54
CA SER A 122 -11.06 2.78 13.42
C SER A 122 -9.66 2.30 13.70
N SER A 123 -9.19 2.57 14.91
CA SER A 123 -8.28 1.70 15.61
C SER A 123 -8.92 0.31 15.67
N SER A 124 -9.04 -0.36 14.53
CA SER A 124 -9.00 -1.79 14.51
C SER A 124 -7.62 -2.08 15.05
N THR A 125 -7.60 -2.61 16.26
CA THR A 125 -6.50 -3.47 16.68
C THR A 125 -6.53 -4.67 15.74
N HIS A 126 -6.15 -4.46 14.48
CA HIS A 126 -5.47 -5.48 13.74
C HIS A 126 -4.16 -5.64 14.51
N THR A 127 -4.11 -6.66 15.35
CA THR A 127 -2.90 -7.43 15.62
C THR A 127 -2.39 -8.06 14.31
N GLY A 128 -2.27 -7.26 13.25
CA GLY A 128 -1.30 -7.49 12.20
C GLY A 128 -0.04 -6.85 12.73
N THR A 129 0.75 -7.64 13.46
CA THR A 129 2.15 -7.30 13.70
C THR A 129 2.73 -6.84 12.37
N HIS A 130 3.17 -5.58 12.31
CA HIS A 130 4.03 -5.10 11.26
C HIS A 130 5.15 -6.12 11.06
N SER A 131 5.06 -6.91 9.99
CA SER A 131 6.19 -7.70 9.53
C SER A 131 7.24 -6.70 9.09
N THR A 132 8.18 -6.40 9.99
CA THR A 132 9.57 -6.11 9.66
C THR A 132 9.92 -6.88 8.40
N ALA A 133 10.47 -6.22 7.37
CA ALA A 133 10.90 -6.81 6.10
C ALA A 133 11.51 -8.23 6.29
N GLY A 134 10.64 -9.23 6.24
CA GLY A 134 10.81 -10.49 6.94
C GLY A 134 9.95 -11.53 6.26
N CYS A 135 10.36 -12.79 6.41
CA CYS A 135 9.84 -13.90 5.63
C CYS A 135 8.30 -13.87 5.54
N PRO A 136 7.73 -14.07 4.35
CA PRO A 136 6.28 -14.08 4.17
C PRO A 136 5.66 -15.12 5.09
N THR A 137 4.47 -14.80 5.61
CA THR A 137 3.71 -15.75 6.44
C THR A 137 3.39 -16.99 5.61
N ILE A 138 3.94 -18.13 6.02
CA ILE A 138 3.63 -19.44 5.43
C ILE A 138 2.48 -20.07 6.22
N ILE A 139 1.31 -20.16 5.60
CA ILE A 139 0.14 -20.90 6.07
C ILE A 139 0.46 -22.38 5.91
N SER A 140 0.63 -23.07 7.04
CA SER A 140 1.02 -24.48 7.08
C SER A 140 -0.04 -25.38 6.47
N ARG A 141 0.36 -26.59 6.06
CA ARG A 141 -0.58 -27.65 5.63
C ARG A 141 -1.74 -27.88 6.61
N SER A 142 -1.43 -27.91 7.90
CA SER A 142 -2.45 -28.11 8.93
C SER A 142 -3.44 -26.95 9.02
N GLU A 143 -2.98 -25.73 8.75
CA GLU A 143 -3.77 -24.51 8.92
C GLU A 143 -4.76 -24.29 7.77
N TRP A 144 -4.39 -24.63 6.53
CA TRP A 144 -5.34 -24.59 5.41
C TRP A 144 -6.15 -25.89 5.25
N GLY A 145 -5.95 -26.89 6.13
CA GLY A 145 -6.73 -28.12 6.13
C GLY A 145 -6.33 -29.10 5.02
N ALA A 146 -5.03 -29.26 4.77
CA ALA A 146 -4.49 -30.18 3.80
C ALA A 146 -4.89 -31.64 4.08
N ARG A 147 -5.32 -32.35 3.04
CA ARG A 147 -5.38 -33.81 3.05
C ARG A 147 -3.97 -34.38 3.20
N ALA A 148 -3.88 -35.55 3.81
CA ALA A 148 -2.63 -36.32 3.84
C ALA A 148 -2.26 -36.79 2.42
N PRO A 149 -0.97 -36.78 2.03
CA PRO A 149 -0.53 -37.39 0.77
C PRO A 149 -0.89 -38.88 0.72
N THR A 150 -1.30 -39.40 -0.45
CA THR A 150 -1.61 -40.83 -0.60
C THR A 150 -0.36 -41.72 -0.56
N HIS A 151 0.80 -41.14 -0.90
CA HIS A 151 2.11 -41.76 -0.77
C HIS A 151 3.20 -40.68 -0.75
N HIS A 152 4.35 -41.01 -0.17
CA HIS A 152 5.50 -40.11 -0.13
C HIS A 152 6.24 -40.10 -1.48
N ASN A 153 6.61 -38.91 -1.94
CA ASN A 153 7.55 -38.76 -3.03
C ASN A 153 8.98 -38.67 -2.48
N GLY A 154 9.98 -38.81 -3.36
CA GLY A 154 11.37 -38.59 -2.99
C GLY A 154 11.65 -37.21 -2.42
N ARG A 155 12.85 -37.04 -1.87
CA ARG A 155 13.31 -35.77 -1.30
C ARG A 155 14.00 -34.90 -2.36
N LEU A 156 13.76 -33.60 -2.32
CA LEU A 156 14.53 -32.60 -3.05
C LEU A 156 15.95 -32.45 -2.45
N PRO A 157 16.93 -31.97 -3.24
CA PRO A 157 18.22 -31.53 -2.70
C PRO A 157 18.04 -30.44 -1.64
N ALA A 158 18.94 -30.40 -0.66
CA ALA A 158 18.90 -29.41 0.43
C ALA A 158 18.92 -27.95 -0.07
N THR A 159 19.50 -27.70 -1.25
CA THR A 159 19.47 -26.43 -1.95
C THR A 159 19.03 -26.67 -3.41
N PRO A 160 17.73 -26.61 -3.71
CA PRO A 160 17.24 -26.73 -5.07
C PRO A 160 17.83 -25.61 -5.95
N GLY A 161 18.29 -25.95 -7.15
CA GLY A 161 18.97 -24.99 -8.03
C GLY A 161 18.01 -24.08 -8.78
N HIS A 162 16.71 -24.42 -8.81
CA HIS A 162 15.71 -23.74 -9.61
C HIS A 162 14.40 -23.51 -8.85
N VAL A 163 13.69 -22.47 -9.27
CA VAL A 163 12.30 -22.19 -8.88
C VAL A 163 11.47 -22.09 -10.15
N TYR A 164 10.43 -22.90 -10.25
CA TYR A 164 9.50 -22.92 -11.37
C TYR A 164 8.23 -22.19 -10.99
N ILE A 165 7.95 -21.10 -11.70
CA ILE A 165 6.77 -20.28 -11.48
C ILE A 165 5.66 -20.76 -12.41
N HIS A 166 4.50 -21.07 -11.82
CA HIS A 166 3.29 -21.50 -12.50
C HIS A 166 2.15 -20.54 -12.20
N HIS A 167 1.27 -20.37 -13.18
CA HIS A 167 -0.01 -19.70 -13.04
C HIS A 167 -1.10 -20.60 -13.65
N GLY A 168 -2.38 -20.22 -13.55
CA GLY A 168 -3.47 -21.05 -14.07
C GLY A 168 -4.70 -20.24 -14.42
N ALA A 169 -5.69 -20.90 -15.02
CA ALA A 169 -6.97 -20.32 -15.43
C ALA A 169 -8.07 -20.44 -14.35
N THR A 170 -7.68 -20.49 -13.08
CA THR A 170 -8.64 -20.49 -11.96
C THR A 170 -8.93 -19.06 -11.54
N PRO A 171 -10.16 -18.75 -11.09
CA PRO A 171 -10.45 -17.42 -10.56
C PRO A 171 -9.53 -17.08 -9.38
N GLY A 172 -9.36 -15.78 -9.14
CA GLY A 172 -8.61 -15.21 -8.03
C GLY A 172 -9.04 -15.70 -6.64
N CYS A 173 -8.31 -15.28 -5.61
CA CYS A 173 -8.71 -15.46 -4.22
C CYS A 173 -8.21 -14.28 -3.39
N HIS A 174 -9.07 -13.62 -2.60
CA HIS A 174 -8.71 -12.33 -1.99
C HIS A 174 -8.73 -12.30 -0.46
N THR A 175 -9.33 -13.30 0.16
CA THR A 175 -9.34 -13.43 1.62
C THR A 175 -8.69 -14.74 2.01
N LYS A 176 -8.14 -14.82 3.22
CA LYS A 176 -7.54 -16.07 3.72
C LYS A 176 -8.49 -17.26 3.58
N THR A 177 -9.76 -17.08 3.90
CA THR A 177 -10.77 -18.15 3.79
C THR A 177 -10.97 -18.61 2.34
N ASP A 178 -11.07 -17.67 1.40
CA ASP A 178 -11.22 -17.96 -0.03
C ASP A 178 -9.94 -18.60 -0.60
N CYS A 179 -8.77 -18.08 -0.25
CA CYS A 179 -7.50 -18.65 -0.68
C CYS A 179 -7.27 -20.05 -0.10
N ILE A 180 -7.69 -20.34 1.14
CA ILE A 180 -7.72 -21.70 1.66
C ILE A 180 -8.61 -22.60 0.78
N GLN A 181 -9.83 -22.17 0.44
CA GLN A 181 -10.73 -22.94 -0.42
C GLN A 181 -10.13 -23.17 -1.81
N ARG A 182 -9.43 -22.17 -2.36
CA ARG A 182 -8.72 -22.28 -3.63
C ARG A 182 -7.58 -23.31 -3.56
N VAL A 183 -6.74 -23.25 -2.53
CA VAL A 183 -5.64 -24.21 -2.32
C VAL A 183 -6.18 -25.63 -2.14
N GLN A 184 -7.27 -25.80 -1.39
CA GLN A 184 -7.97 -27.08 -1.26
C GLN A 184 -8.49 -27.58 -2.61
N SER A 185 -9.05 -26.70 -3.44
CA SER A 185 -9.53 -27.09 -4.78
C SER A 185 -8.41 -27.62 -5.67
N TYR A 186 -7.20 -27.05 -5.57
CA TYR A 186 -6.02 -27.54 -6.27
C TYR A 186 -5.61 -28.93 -5.79
N GLN A 187 -5.57 -29.13 -4.47
CA GLN A 187 -5.22 -30.43 -3.91
C GLN A 187 -6.23 -31.50 -4.34
N ASN A 188 -7.52 -31.21 -4.26
CA ASN A 188 -8.59 -32.13 -4.67
C ASN A 188 -8.51 -32.46 -6.17
N TYR A 189 -8.33 -31.46 -7.04
CA TYR A 189 -8.18 -31.70 -8.47
C TYR A 189 -6.96 -32.58 -8.81
N HIS A 190 -5.82 -32.32 -8.18
CA HIS A 190 -4.60 -33.12 -8.40
C HIS A 190 -4.74 -34.56 -7.87
N MET A 191 -5.32 -34.75 -6.68
CA MET A 191 -5.45 -36.07 -6.08
C MET A 191 -6.59 -36.88 -6.72
N ASP A 192 -7.76 -36.28 -6.86
CA ASP A 192 -8.98 -37.00 -7.23
C ASP A 192 -9.14 -37.12 -8.75
N SER A 193 -8.71 -36.12 -9.53
CA SER A 193 -8.82 -36.14 -11.00
C SER A 193 -7.54 -36.58 -11.71
N HIS A 194 -6.36 -36.28 -11.15
CA HIS A 194 -5.06 -36.63 -11.77
C HIS A 194 -4.36 -37.82 -11.10
N GLY A 195 -4.88 -38.31 -9.97
CA GLY A 195 -4.30 -39.44 -9.25
C GLY A 195 -2.93 -39.15 -8.63
N TRP A 196 -2.57 -37.88 -8.45
CA TRP A 196 -1.29 -37.49 -7.84
C TRP A 196 -1.29 -37.79 -6.35
N SER A 197 -0.09 -37.99 -5.79
CA SER A 197 0.08 -38.22 -4.35
C SER A 197 -0.46 -37.08 -3.49
N ASP A 198 -0.37 -35.86 -3.99
CA ASP A 198 -0.69 -34.62 -3.30
C ASP A 198 -0.80 -33.47 -4.32
N ILE A 199 -1.13 -32.26 -3.86
CA ILE A 199 -1.03 -31.02 -4.65
C ILE A 199 0.33 -30.95 -5.37
N GLY A 200 0.34 -30.60 -6.66
CA GLY A 200 1.55 -30.67 -7.48
C GLY A 200 2.66 -29.67 -7.13
N TYR A 201 2.33 -28.60 -6.41
CA TYR A 201 3.22 -27.47 -6.13
C TYR A 201 3.89 -27.59 -4.76
N SER A 202 5.10 -27.03 -4.64
CA SER A 202 5.78 -26.86 -3.35
C SER A 202 5.08 -25.80 -2.51
N PHE A 203 4.71 -24.68 -3.14
CA PHE A 203 4.01 -23.56 -2.50
C PHE A 203 2.95 -22.96 -3.44
N VAL A 204 1.91 -22.37 -2.85
CA VAL A 204 0.90 -21.58 -3.56
C VAL A 204 0.88 -20.17 -2.98
N ILE A 205 0.85 -19.14 -3.83
CA ILE A 205 0.74 -17.74 -3.42
C ILE A 205 -0.69 -17.27 -3.67
N GLY A 206 -1.36 -16.85 -2.61
CA GLY A 206 -2.71 -16.29 -2.65
C GLY A 206 -2.69 -14.78 -2.83
N GLU A 207 -3.79 -14.21 -3.31
CA GLU A 207 -3.91 -12.77 -3.56
C GLU A 207 -4.28 -11.97 -2.31
N ASP A 208 -4.41 -12.69 -1.20
CA ASP A 208 -4.40 -12.19 0.16
C ASP A 208 -2.96 -11.95 0.69
N GLY A 209 -1.92 -12.21 -0.12
CA GLY A 209 -0.51 -12.00 0.20
C GLY A 209 0.13 -13.11 1.05
N ASN A 210 -0.61 -14.19 1.34
CA ASN A 210 -0.10 -15.32 2.09
C ASN A 210 0.57 -16.37 1.18
N VAL A 211 1.55 -17.08 1.73
CA VAL A 211 2.13 -18.27 1.09
C VAL A 211 1.51 -19.51 1.73
N TYR A 212 0.96 -20.39 0.93
CA TYR A 212 0.34 -21.64 1.37
C TYR A 212 1.29 -22.80 1.09
N GLU A 213 1.60 -23.56 2.14
CA GLU A 213 2.47 -24.72 2.04
C GLU A 213 1.79 -25.85 1.25
N GLY A 214 2.31 -26.16 0.06
CA GLY A 214 1.93 -27.35 -0.69
C GLY A 214 2.73 -28.54 -0.21
N ARG A 215 3.57 -29.12 -1.09
CA ARG A 215 4.50 -30.20 -0.70
C ARG A 215 5.67 -29.72 0.17
N GLY A 216 5.87 -28.41 0.29
CA GLY A 216 6.90 -27.81 1.12
C GLY A 216 8.29 -27.84 0.48
N TRP A 217 9.31 -27.62 1.30
CA TRP A 217 10.70 -27.43 0.86
C TRP A 217 11.41 -28.70 0.41
N ASP A 218 11.10 -29.82 1.06
CA ASP A 218 11.90 -31.05 0.96
C ASP A 218 11.30 -32.10 0.03
N THR A 219 10.06 -31.94 -0.43
CA THR A 219 9.33 -33.02 -1.12
C THR A 219 9.25 -32.75 -2.62
N VAL A 220 9.58 -33.77 -3.42
CA VAL A 220 9.51 -33.73 -4.89
C VAL A 220 8.09 -33.38 -5.38
N GLY A 221 8.03 -32.43 -6.31
CA GLY A 221 6.82 -31.87 -6.91
C GLY A 221 6.19 -32.71 -8.03
N ALA A 222 5.11 -32.20 -8.62
CA ALA A 222 4.52 -32.68 -9.87
C ALA A 222 4.13 -31.48 -10.76
N HIS A 223 4.84 -30.37 -10.62
CA HIS A 223 4.55 -29.07 -11.22
C HIS A 223 5.15 -28.90 -12.62
N THR A 224 6.35 -29.45 -12.86
CA THR A 224 7.07 -29.25 -14.12
C THR A 224 7.62 -30.58 -14.61
N LEU A 225 7.14 -31.07 -15.75
CA LEU A 225 7.64 -32.30 -16.36
C LEU A 225 9.17 -32.21 -16.52
N HIS A 226 9.87 -33.27 -16.13
CA HIS A 226 11.35 -33.37 -16.08
C HIS A 226 12.07 -32.48 -15.05
N HIS A 227 11.37 -31.62 -14.32
CA HIS A 227 11.98 -30.66 -13.39
C HIS A 227 11.35 -30.68 -11.98
N ASN A 228 10.75 -31.80 -11.62
CA ASN A 228 10.14 -31.99 -10.30
C ASN A 228 11.19 -32.32 -9.22
N THR A 229 12.40 -32.73 -9.62
CA THR A 229 13.45 -33.26 -8.73
C THR A 229 14.61 -32.28 -8.51
N ASP A 230 14.71 -31.20 -9.27
CA ASP A 230 15.82 -30.23 -9.27
C ASP A 230 15.39 -28.81 -8.83
N GLY A 231 14.10 -28.58 -8.60
CA GLY A 231 13.58 -27.29 -8.21
C GLY A 231 12.22 -27.32 -7.51
N LEU A 232 11.86 -26.17 -6.95
CA LEU A 232 10.58 -25.94 -6.27
C LEU A 232 9.54 -25.40 -7.24
N GLY A 233 8.33 -25.91 -7.18
CA GLY A 233 7.19 -25.38 -7.93
C GLY A 233 6.39 -24.38 -7.11
N LYS A 234 6.23 -23.16 -7.61
CA LYS A 234 5.37 -22.14 -7.01
C LYS A 234 4.18 -21.87 -7.92
N LYS A 235 2.96 -21.98 -7.40
CA LYS A 235 1.75 -21.57 -8.11
C LYS A 235 1.32 -20.20 -7.63
N CYS A 236 1.21 -19.23 -8.51
CA CYS A 236 0.45 -18.01 -8.26
C CYS A 236 -0.94 -18.19 -8.85
N ASN A 237 -1.94 -17.68 -8.15
CA ASN A 237 -3.31 -17.77 -8.62
C ASN A 237 -3.51 -16.96 -9.92
N ASP A 238 -2.83 -15.81 -9.99
CA ASP A 238 -2.69 -14.94 -11.16
C ASP A 238 -1.20 -14.71 -11.51
N LEU A 239 -0.89 -14.50 -12.79
CA LEU A 239 0.46 -14.22 -13.33
C LEU A 239 1.11 -12.98 -12.72
N LEU A 240 0.30 -12.01 -12.30
CA LEU A 240 0.76 -10.69 -11.86
C LEU A 240 1.26 -10.69 -10.40
N GLN A 241 1.17 -11.83 -9.72
CA GLN A 241 1.55 -12.02 -8.31
C GLN A 241 2.68 -13.05 -8.13
N CYS A 242 3.25 -13.47 -9.26
CA CYS A 242 4.60 -14.00 -9.34
C CYS A 242 5.55 -12.85 -9.70
#